data_AF-A0A521KZT5-F1
#
_entry.id   AF-A0A521KZT5-F1
#
_cell.length_a   1.000
_cell.length_b   1.000
_cell.length_c   1.000
_cell.angle_alpha   90.00
_cell.angle_beta   90.00
_cell.angle_gamma   90.00
#
_symmetry.space_group_name_H-M   'P 1'
#
loop_
_entity.id
_entity.type
_entity.pdbx_description
1 polymer ?
#
loop_
_entity_poly.entity_id
_entity_poly.type
_entity_poly.pdbx_seq_one_letter_code
_entity_poly.pdbx_strand_id
1 'polypeptide(L)' 'MSHPVAPVASPAEQVELIAVGRIVKPFGIKGGVRVQSLSSVPGRFQGLTKVTLVAPSGRSVTTTV' A
#
# COMPACT_ATOMS: atom_id res chain seq x y z
N MET A 1 -2.19 34.61 32.30
CA MET A 1 -2.38 34.34 30.87
C MET A 1 -2.28 32.84 30.64
N SER A 2 -3.42 32.15 30.62
CA SER A 2 -3.49 30.71 30.39
C SER A 2 -3.64 30.47 28.89
N HIS A 3 -2.63 29.93 28.23
CA HIS A 3 -2.76 29.43 26.86
C HIS A 3 -3.27 27.98 26.92
N PRO A 4 -4.34 27.63 26.18
CA PRO A 4 -4.80 26.24 26.09
C PRO A 4 -3.83 25.44 25.21
N VAL A 5 -3.26 24.36 25.77
CA VAL A 5 -2.58 23.31 24.99
C VAL A 5 -3.65 22.57 24.19
N ALA A 6 -3.61 22.71 22.87
CA ALA A 6 -4.41 21.90 21.96
C ALA A 6 -4.01 20.42 22.10
N PRO A 7 -4.94 19.46 21.97
CA PRO A 7 -4.60 18.05 22.02
C PRO A 7 -3.61 17.76 20.88
N VAL A 8 -2.38 17.36 21.23
CA VAL A 8 -1.45 16.80 20.27
C VAL A 8 -2.14 15.58 19.68
N ALA A 9 -2.51 15.70 18.40
CA ALA A 9 -3.11 14.61 17.65
C ALA A 9 -2.23 13.38 17.83
N SER A 10 -2.84 12.29 18.30
CA SER A 10 -2.17 11.02 18.59
C SER A 10 -1.26 10.63 17.43
N PRO A 11 -0.03 10.15 17.68
CA PRO A 11 0.86 9.71 16.62
C PRO A 11 0.12 8.63 15.84
N ALA A 12 -0.26 8.94 14.60
CA ALA A 12 -0.73 7.93 13.67
C ALA A 12 0.36 6.85 13.63
N GLU A 13 0.00 5.66 14.08
CA GLU A 13 0.84 4.48 14.07
C GLU A 13 1.48 4.37 12.68
N GLN A 14 2.78 4.63 12.58
CA GLN A 14 3.49 4.59 11.31
C GLN A 14 3.58 3.13 10.90
N VAL A 15 2.59 2.64 10.18
CA VAL A 15 2.61 1.30 9.60
C VAL A 15 3.69 1.27 8.53
N GLU A 16 4.81 0.65 8.86
CA GLU A 16 5.91 0.43 7.91
C GLU A 16 5.44 -0.57 6.84
N LEU A 17 5.45 -0.14 5.58
CA LEU A 17 5.03 -0.94 4.44
C LEU A 17 6.24 -1.34 3.60
N ILE A 18 6.32 -2.61 3.24
CA ILE A 18 7.35 -3.13 2.33
C ILE A 18 6.73 -3.35 0.95
N ALA A 19 7.41 -2.87 -0.09
CA ALA A 19 6.98 -3.10 -1.47
C ALA A 19 7.14 -4.59 -1.84
N VAL A 20 6.03 -5.27 -2.11
CA VAL A 20 6.01 -6.69 -2.50
C VAL A 20 5.92 -6.90 -4.02
N GLY A 21 5.47 -5.88 -4.75
CA GLY A 21 5.25 -5.95 -6.20
C GLY A 21 5.11 -4.58 -6.84
N ARG A 22 5.26 -4.54 -8.17
CA ARG A 22 5.09 -3.34 -9.00
C ARG A 22 4.06 -3.59 -10.10
N ILE A 23 3.05 -2.73 -10.20
CA ILE A 23 2.13 -2.75 -11.34
C ILE A 23 2.90 -2.31 -12.59
N VAL A 24 2.92 -3.15 -13.63
CA VAL A 24 3.67 -2.89 -14.87
C VAL A 24 2.80 -2.39 -16.00
N LYS A 25 1.57 -2.92 -16.15
CA LYS A 25 0.63 -2.50 -17.19
C LYS A 25 -0.80 -2.99 -16.90
N PRO A 26 -1.82 -2.33 -17.49
CA PRO A 26 -3.19 -2.84 -17.50
C PRO A 26 -3.29 -4.23 -18.15
N PHE A 27 -4.33 -4.97 -17.78
CA PHE A 27 -4.58 -6.31 -18.27
C PHE A 27 -6.08 -6.61 -18.38
N GLY A 28 -6.50 -6.96 -19.60
CA GLY A 28 -7.89 -7.28 -19.91
C GLY A 28 -8.81 -6.06 -19.87
N ILE A 29 -10.11 -6.32 -19.96
CA ILE A 29 -11.17 -5.30 -20.02
C ILE A 29 -11.86 -5.04 -18.68
N LYS A 30 -11.58 -5.88 -17.66
CA LYS A 30 -12.20 -5.80 -16.33
C LYS A 30 -11.37 -4.99 -15.33
N GLY A 31 -10.46 -4.14 -15.82
CA GLY A 31 -9.58 -3.35 -14.96
C GLY A 31 -8.47 -4.16 -14.25
N GLY A 32 -8.14 -5.35 -14.77
CA GLY A 32 -7.03 -6.14 -14.25
C GLY A 32 -5.68 -5.46 -14.50
N VAL A 33 -4.66 -5.88 -13.76
CA VAL A 33 -3.29 -5.37 -13.90
C VAL A 33 -2.29 -6.52 -13.88
N ARG A 34 -1.18 -6.37 -14.61
CA ARG A 34 -0.03 -7.24 -14.45
C ARG A 34 0.89 -6.67 -13.39
N VAL A 35 1.34 -7.54 -12.49
CA VAL A 35 2.23 -7.20 -11.38
C VAL A 35 3.54 -7.97 -11.53
N GLN A 36 4.66 -7.27 -11.46
CA GLN A 36 5.97 -7.88 -11.26
C GLN A 36 6.18 -8.12 -9.77
N SER A 37 6.34 -9.38 -9.36
CA SER A 37 6.75 -9.71 -7.99
C SER A 37 8.17 -9.21 -7.73
N LEU A 38 8.38 -8.60 -6.56
CA LEU A 38 9.72 -8.20 -6.09
C LEU A 38 10.37 -9.26 -5.19
N SER A 39 9.71 -10.41 -4.99
CA SER A 39 10.29 -11.53 -4.25
C SER A 39 11.06 -12.48 -5.17
N SER A 40 12.24 -12.90 -4.71
CA SER A 40 13.03 -13.99 -5.28
C SER A 40 12.52 -15.39 -4.93
N VAL A 41 11.54 -15.51 -4.03
CA VAL A 41 10.97 -16.79 -3.60
C VAL A 41 9.62 -16.98 -4.29
N PRO A 42 9.49 -17.97 -5.19
CA PRO A 42 8.22 -18.29 -5.82
C PRO A 42 7.13 -18.54 -4.78
N GLY A 43 5.95 -17.97 -4.99
CA GLY A 43 4.80 -18.18 -4.12
C GLY A 43 4.86 -17.49 -2.75
N ARG A 44 5.89 -16.69 -2.42
CA ARG A 44 6.02 -16.03 -1.09
C ARG A 44 4.76 -15.28 -0.65
N PHE A 45 4.03 -14.69 -1.59
CA PHE A 45 2.81 -13.91 -1.31
C PHE A 45 1.53 -14.62 -1.78
N GLN A 46 1.57 -15.93 -2.04
CA GLN A 46 0.34 -16.71 -2.27
C GLN A 46 -0.50 -16.67 -1.00
N GLY A 47 -1.75 -16.19 -1.13
CA GLY A 47 -2.66 -15.99 -0.01
C GLY A 47 -2.65 -14.57 0.59
N LEU A 48 -1.78 -13.67 0.13
CA LEU A 48 -1.88 -12.26 0.50
C LEU A 48 -3.12 -11.64 -0.14
N THR A 49 -4.15 -11.37 0.66
CA THR A 49 -5.44 -10.88 0.17
C THR A 49 -5.60 -9.38 0.23
N LYS A 50 -4.73 -8.66 0.96
CA LYS A 50 -4.85 -7.20 1.15
C LYS A 50 -3.50 -6.54 0.89
N VAL A 51 -3.53 -5.49 0.07
CA VAL A 51 -2.34 -4.72 -0.32
C VAL A 51 -2.63 -3.24 -0.29
N THR A 52 -1.59 -2.44 -0.08
CA THR A 52 -1.64 -0.99 -0.25
C THR A 52 -0.99 -0.63 -1.57
N LEU A 53 -1.78 -0.10 -2.50
CA LEU A 53 -1.27 0.50 -3.72
C LEU A 53 -0.72 1.87 -3.39
N VAL A 54 0.50 2.16 -3.85
CA VAL A 54 1.13 3.48 -3.70
C VAL A 54 1.39 4.04 -5.09
N ALA A 55 0.75 5.17 -5.40
CA ALA A 55 0.96 5.89 -6.64
C ALA A 55 2.28 6.70 -6.58
N PRO A 56 2.89 7.03 -7.73
CA PRO A 56 4.07 7.90 -7.77
C PRO A 56 3.87 9.27 -7.11
N SER A 57 2.63 9.75 -7.03
CA SER A 57 2.27 10.98 -6.31
C SER A 57 2.30 10.85 -4.77
N GLY A 58 2.58 9.66 -4.23
CA GLY A 58 2.50 9.36 -2.81
C GLY A 58 1.09 9.02 -2.32
N ARG A 59 0.06 9.13 -3.17
CA ARG A 59 -1.30 8.71 -2.82
C ARG A 59 -1.34 7.20 -2.64
N SER A 60 -1.92 6.75 -1.54
CA SER A 60 -2.11 5.33 -1.24
C SER A 60 -3.59 4.92 -1.25
N VAL A 61 -3.86 3.68 -1.64
CA VAL A 61 -5.18 3.05 -1.57
C VAL A 61 -5.02 1.60 -1.15
N THR A 62 -5.72 1.20 -0.09
CA THR A 62 -5.74 -0.19 0.37
C THR A 62 -6.85 -0.95 -0.33
N THR A 63 -6.53 -2.10 -0.92
CA THR A 63 -7.47 -2.93 -1.68
C THR A 63 -7.24 -4.41 -1.45
N THR A 64 -8.25 -5.21 -1.82
CA THR A 64 -8.18 -6.66 -1.87
C THR A 64 -7.72 -7.13 -3.25
N VAL A 65 -6.98 -8.25 -3.29
CA VAL A 65 -6.41 -8.87 -4.52
C VAL A 65 -7.36 -9.89 -5.13
#